data_AF-A0A5F0JDR2-F1
#
_entry.id   AF-A0A5F0JDR2-F1
#
_cell.length_a   1.000
_cell.length_b   1.000
_cell.length_c   1.000
_cell.angle_alpha   90.00
_cell.angle_beta   90.00
_cell.angle_gamma   90.00
#
_symmetry.space_group_name_H-M   'P 1'
#
loop_
_entity.id
_entity.type
_entity.pdbx_description
1 polymer ?
#
loop_
_entity_poly.entity_id
_entity_poly.type
_entity_poly.pdbx_seq_one_letter_code
_entity_poly.pdbx_strand_id
1 'polypeptide(L)'
;MPLSPYLHTVDLCALFYCRASGELKLLLNKREADPYAGHWALPGVVVNGDVQDLSLKDAVERLRVSDKVGLDLAWCEQVGTVGDAFRDPRCWSSSTFYLAIVADEVTLADHQGWFSLNALANGSIKLPFDHNLIVAAVQERLFSKSLYSSLPLLFLGDEFSAPEATTIFSLVLARPVLKTSIRQRLLKLTEAGYLRETGRKKNGEGGRPQATVQNLKPGAVYFFDRSFAE
;
A
#
# COMPACT_ATOMS: atom_id res chain seq x y z
N MET A 1 35.27 -21.93 -7.37
CA MET A 1 34.93 -20.96 -6.30
C MET A 1 33.73 -21.50 -5.55
N PRO A 2 33.70 -21.49 -4.20
CA PRO A 2 32.44 -21.76 -3.50
C PRO A 2 31.40 -20.72 -3.93
N LEU A 3 30.14 -21.13 -4.07
CA LEU A 3 29.05 -20.19 -4.35
C LEU A 3 28.96 -19.21 -3.17
N SER A 4 28.90 -17.91 -3.47
CA SER A 4 28.63 -16.89 -2.45
C SER A 4 27.26 -17.17 -1.82
N PRO A 5 27.06 -16.95 -0.50
CA PRO A 5 25.73 -17.05 0.10
C PRO A 5 24.71 -16.20 -0.67
N TYR A 6 23.46 -16.66 -0.71
CA TYR A 6 22.35 -16.00 -1.38
C TYR A 6 21.21 -15.77 -0.38
N LEU A 7 20.66 -14.56 -0.35
CA LEU A 7 19.48 -14.23 0.43
C LEU A 7 18.33 -13.77 -0.47
N HIS A 8 17.20 -14.48 -0.40
CA HIS A 8 15.95 -14.02 -0.96
C HIS A 8 15.03 -13.50 0.15
N THR A 9 14.52 -12.28 0.01
CA THR A 9 13.59 -11.68 0.95
C THR A 9 12.24 -11.35 0.31
N VAL A 10 11.24 -11.21 1.17
CA VAL A 10 9.97 -10.56 0.83
C VAL A 10 9.85 -9.30 1.66
N ASP A 11 9.60 -8.16 1.00
CA ASP A 11 9.33 -6.87 1.64
C ASP A 11 7.88 -6.42 1.35
N LEU A 12 7.19 -5.89 2.36
CA LEU A 12 5.81 -5.43 2.24
C LEU A 12 5.70 -3.92 2.43
N CYS A 13 5.28 -3.20 1.39
CA CYS A 13 4.95 -1.78 1.47
C CYS A 13 3.45 -1.63 1.82
N ALA A 14 3.14 -1.70 3.12
CA ALA A 14 1.78 -1.45 3.62
C ALA A 14 1.49 0.05 3.67
N LEU A 15 0.51 0.49 2.87
CA LEU A 15 0.12 1.89 2.74
C LEU A 15 -1.19 2.16 3.47
N PHE A 16 -1.29 3.34 4.08
CA PHE A 16 -2.48 3.81 4.79
C PHE A 16 -2.78 5.26 4.40
N TYR A 17 -4.06 5.62 4.32
CA TYR A 17 -4.48 7.01 4.14
C TYR A 17 -4.79 7.68 5.48
N CYS A 18 -3.88 8.54 5.94
CA CYS A 18 -4.05 9.29 7.18
C CYS A 18 -4.95 10.51 6.92
N ARG A 19 -6.23 10.39 7.29
CA ARG A 19 -7.24 11.45 7.10
C ARG A 19 -6.85 12.75 7.82
N ALA A 20 -6.30 12.64 9.04
CA ALA A 20 -5.90 13.80 9.85
C ALA A 20 -4.80 14.65 9.19
N SER A 21 -3.82 14.02 8.51
CA SER A 21 -2.78 14.75 7.79
C SER A 21 -3.09 14.96 6.31
N GLY A 22 -4.09 14.27 5.76
CA GLY A 22 -4.41 14.30 4.33
C GLY A 22 -3.35 13.63 3.44
N GLU A 23 -2.55 12.70 3.97
CA GLU A 23 -1.42 12.08 3.26
C GLU A 23 -1.49 10.55 3.23
N LEU A 24 -0.86 9.96 2.21
CA LEU A 24 -0.53 8.53 2.21
C LEU A 24 0.71 8.30 3.06
N LYS A 25 0.62 7.34 3.96
CA LYS A 25 1.72 6.90 4.82
C LYS A 25 2.06 5.44 4.54
N LEU A 26 3.30 5.07 4.83
CA LEU A 26 3.84 3.72 4.67
C LEU A 26 4.32 3.22 6.04
N LEU A 27 4.07 1.94 6.32
CA LEU A 27 4.50 1.27 7.54
C LEU A 27 6.00 0.98 7.48
N LEU A 28 6.74 1.43 8.49
CA LEU A 28 8.13 1.03 8.72
C LEU A 28 8.28 0.41 10.10
N ASN A 29 9.28 -0.46 10.22
CA ASN A 29 9.70 -1.04 11.48
C ASN A 29 11.11 -0.61 11.85
N LYS A 30 11.35 -0.43 13.14
CA LYS A 30 12.70 -0.24 13.67
C LYS A 30 13.41 -1.60 13.67
N ARG A 31 14.54 -1.69 12.97
CA ARG A 31 15.35 -2.91 12.89
C ARG A 31 16.04 -3.20 14.22
N GLU A 32 16.00 -4.44 14.67
CA GLU A 32 16.69 -4.88 15.89
C GLU A 32 18.11 -5.38 15.62
N ALA A 33 18.32 -6.00 14.44
CA ALA A 33 19.56 -6.69 14.11
C ALA A 33 20.36 -5.98 13.01
N ASP A 34 21.68 -6.20 13.05
CA ASP A 34 22.59 -5.76 12.00
C ASP A 34 22.36 -6.50 10.67
N PRO A 35 22.69 -5.85 9.53
CA PRO A 35 23.16 -4.46 9.42
C PRO A 35 22.03 -3.46 9.66
N TYR A 36 22.40 -2.20 9.96
CA TYR A 36 21.45 -1.09 10.18
C TYR A 36 20.53 -1.29 11.40
N ALA A 37 21.03 -1.90 12.47
CA ALA A 37 20.30 -1.95 13.73
C ALA A 37 19.86 -0.53 14.17
N GLY A 38 18.67 -0.41 14.75
CA GLY A 38 18.06 0.84 15.20
C GLY A 38 17.48 1.73 14.09
N HIS A 39 17.69 1.41 12.80
CA HIS A 39 17.14 2.19 11.68
C HIS A 39 15.72 1.74 11.32
N TRP A 40 14.92 2.67 10.79
CA TRP A 40 13.60 2.37 10.22
C TRP A 40 13.73 1.71 8.85
N ALA A 41 12.99 0.64 8.59
CA ALA A 41 13.05 -0.11 7.34
C ALA A 41 11.69 -0.71 6.97
N LEU A 42 11.54 -1.17 5.72
CA LEU A 42 10.36 -1.93 5.31
C LEU A 42 10.23 -3.20 6.16
N PRO A 43 9.00 -3.59 6.54
CA PRO A 43 8.77 -4.88 7.15
C PRO A 43 9.06 -5.96 6.10
N GLY A 44 9.92 -6.90 6.47
CA GLY A 44 10.36 -7.96 5.57
C GLY A 44 10.80 -9.23 6.28
N VAL A 45 10.83 -10.33 5.53
CA VAL A 45 11.28 -11.65 5.97
C VAL A 45 12.22 -12.27 4.95
N VAL A 46 13.12 -13.13 5.43
CA VAL A 46 13.88 -14.04 4.56
C VAL A 46 12.96 -15.20 4.19
N VAL A 47 12.95 -15.56 2.90
CA VAL A 47 12.24 -16.74 2.40
C VAL A 47 13.04 -17.98 2.78
N ASN A 48 12.37 -19.00 3.33
CA ASN A 48 13.03 -20.20 3.85
C ASN A 48 14.14 -19.88 4.88
N GLY A 49 13.90 -18.89 5.74
CA GLY A 49 14.75 -18.59 6.89
C GLY A 49 14.53 -19.60 8.02
N ASP A 50 13.98 -19.14 9.14
CA ASP A 50 13.67 -20.02 10.29
C ASP A 50 12.40 -20.87 10.11
N VAL A 51 11.62 -20.56 9.07
CA VAL A 51 10.36 -21.24 8.73
C VAL A 51 10.40 -21.59 7.25
N GLN A 52 9.98 -22.82 6.92
CA GLN A 52 9.85 -23.26 5.52
C GLN A 52 8.65 -22.58 4.85
N ASP A 53 8.88 -21.96 3.70
CA ASP A 53 7.88 -21.39 2.81
C ASP A 53 7.79 -22.25 1.54
N LEU A 54 6.62 -22.76 1.19
CA LEU A 54 6.43 -23.56 -0.04
C LEU A 54 6.35 -22.67 -1.29
N SER A 55 6.04 -21.39 -1.10
CA SER A 55 5.89 -20.38 -2.14
C SER A 55 6.16 -18.97 -1.59
N LEU A 56 6.32 -17.99 -2.48
CA LEU A 56 6.39 -16.58 -2.07
C LEU A 56 5.12 -16.10 -1.37
N LYS A 57 3.96 -16.67 -1.73
CA LYS A 57 2.70 -16.36 -1.07
C LYS A 57 2.73 -16.75 0.40
N ASP A 58 3.36 -17.87 0.74
CA ASP A 58 3.49 -18.31 2.14
C ASP A 58 4.38 -17.35 2.94
N ALA A 59 5.48 -16.89 2.34
CA ALA A 59 6.35 -15.89 2.96
C ALA A 59 5.64 -14.54 3.18
N VAL A 60 4.83 -14.09 2.20
CA VAL A 60 4.00 -12.88 2.33
C VAL A 60 2.97 -13.05 3.44
N GLU A 61 2.27 -14.17 3.51
CA GLU A 61 1.26 -14.37 4.55
C GLU A 61 1.88 -14.49 5.94
N ARG A 62 3.02 -15.17 6.05
CA ARG A 62 3.80 -15.23 7.28
C ARG A 62 4.24 -13.83 7.73
N LEU A 63 4.71 -12.99 6.80
CA LEU A 63 5.04 -11.60 7.09
C LEU A 63 3.79 -10.80 7.51
N ARG A 64 2.66 -10.96 6.82
CA ARG A 64 1.41 -10.26 7.12
C ARG A 64 0.91 -10.51 8.54
N VAL A 65 0.93 -11.77 8.98
CA VAL A 65 0.44 -12.16 10.32
C VAL A 65 1.49 -12.02 11.43
N SER A 66 2.74 -11.70 11.09
CA SER A 66 3.81 -11.48 12.07
C SER A 66 3.67 -10.15 12.81
N ASP A 67 4.37 -10.01 13.93
CA ASP A 67 4.54 -8.76 14.70
C ASP A 67 5.17 -7.61 13.89
N LYS A 68 5.73 -7.89 12.72
CA LYS A 68 6.27 -6.88 11.82
C LYS A 68 5.16 -6.12 11.09
N VAL A 69 4.04 -6.77 10.79
CA VAL A 69 2.90 -6.15 10.12
C VAL A 69 1.71 -6.23 11.06
N GLY A 70 1.10 -7.41 11.20
CA GLY A 70 0.01 -7.63 12.16
C GLY A 70 -1.23 -6.81 11.86
N LEU A 71 -1.42 -6.40 10.59
CA LEU A 71 -2.52 -5.55 10.13
C LEU A 71 -3.42 -6.30 9.15
N ASP A 72 -4.71 -5.98 9.18
CA ASP A 72 -5.64 -6.41 8.17
C ASP A 72 -5.43 -5.61 6.87
N LEU A 73 -5.22 -6.33 5.77
CA LEU A 73 -4.93 -5.75 4.47
C LEU A 73 -6.19 -5.79 3.60
N ALA A 74 -6.65 -4.62 3.16
CA ALA A 74 -7.71 -4.48 2.16
C ALA A 74 -7.24 -4.89 0.76
N TRP A 75 -5.93 -4.89 0.52
CA TRP A 75 -5.33 -5.31 -0.75
C TRP A 75 -3.88 -5.74 -0.52
N CYS A 76 -3.41 -6.71 -1.30
CA CYS A 76 -2.00 -7.07 -1.37
C CYS A 76 -1.68 -7.62 -2.77
N GLU A 77 -0.66 -7.09 -3.44
CA GLU A 77 -0.20 -7.59 -4.73
C GLU A 77 1.32 -7.49 -4.89
N GLN A 78 1.90 -8.43 -5.64
CA GLN A 78 3.32 -8.38 -6.00
C GLN A 78 3.57 -7.24 -6.99
N VAL A 79 4.62 -6.45 -6.75
CA VAL A 79 4.99 -5.33 -7.64
C VAL A 79 6.16 -5.71 -8.53
N GLY A 80 7.23 -6.24 -7.95
CA GLY A 80 8.45 -6.55 -8.67
C GLY A 80 9.45 -7.35 -7.84
N THR A 81 10.64 -7.52 -8.39
CA THR A 81 11.78 -8.12 -7.70
C THR A 81 13.03 -7.33 -8.07
N VAL A 82 13.82 -6.96 -7.05
CA VAL A 82 15.16 -6.38 -7.21
C VAL A 82 16.18 -7.43 -6.80
N GLY A 83 17.36 -7.43 -7.40
CA GLY A 83 18.42 -8.36 -6.99
C GLY A 83 19.77 -8.06 -7.61
N ASP A 84 20.78 -7.94 -6.76
CA ASP A 84 22.16 -7.68 -7.15
C ASP A 84 23.14 -7.98 -5.99
N ALA A 85 24.42 -7.75 -6.25
CA ALA A 85 25.52 -8.00 -5.30
C ALA A 85 25.75 -6.88 -4.27
N PHE A 86 25.04 -5.76 -4.39
CA PHE A 86 25.34 -4.51 -3.70
C PHE A 86 24.23 -4.04 -2.77
N ARG A 87 22.98 -4.49 -3.01
CA ARG A 87 21.81 -4.09 -2.22
C ARG A 87 21.89 -4.50 -0.76
N ASP A 88 22.50 -5.65 -0.48
CA ASP A 88 22.77 -6.13 0.86
C ASP A 88 24.29 -6.27 1.04
N PRO A 89 24.91 -5.59 2.04
CA PRO A 89 26.36 -5.63 2.24
C PRO A 89 26.89 -7.01 2.61
N ARG A 90 26.03 -7.97 2.96
CA ARG A 90 26.44 -9.30 3.41
C ARG A 90 26.69 -10.25 2.25
N CYS A 91 25.90 -10.18 1.17
CA CYS A 91 25.93 -11.19 0.11
C CYS A 91 25.10 -10.78 -1.12
N TRP A 92 25.15 -11.59 -2.18
CA TRP A 92 24.21 -11.43 -3.29
C TRP A 92 22.79 -11.67 -2.77
N SER A 93 21.90 -10.73 -3.04
CA SER A 93 20.55 -10.79 -2.49
C SER A 93 19.54 -10.36 -3.53
N SER A 94 18.33 -10.91 -3.43
CA SER A 94 17.16 -10.38 -4.12
C SER A 94 15.99 -10.21 -3.16
N SER A 95 15.10 -9.28 -3.45
CA SER A 95 13.86 -9.09 -2.71
C SER A 95 12.68 -8.99 -3.67
N THR A 96 11.66 -9.82 -3.44
CA THR A 96 10.34 -9.65 -4.08
C THR A 96 9.48 -8.79 -3.19
N PHE A 97 9.00 -7.67 -3.70
CA PHE A 97 8.30 -6.67 -2.90
C PHE A 97 6.84 -6.48 -3.35
N TYR A 98 6.02 -6.15 -2.35
CA TYR A 98 4.56 -6.15 -2.46
C TYR A 98 3.99 -4.78 -2.09
N LEU A 99 2.92 -4.39 -2.77
CA LEU A 99 2.06 -3.27 -2.41
C LEU A 99 0.92 -3.81 -1.57
N ALA A 100 0.69 -3.24 -0.40
CA ALA A 100 -0.48 -3.52 0.41
C ALA A 100 -1.23 -2.24 0.79
N ILE A 101 -2.54 -2.36 1.02
CA ILE A 101 -3.40 -1.27 1.46
C ILE A 101 -4.05 -1.65 2.78
N VAL A 102 -3.95 -0.77 3.76
CA VAL A 102 -4.67 -0.81 5.04
C VAL A 102 -5.75 0.26 4.97
N ALA A 103 -7.01 -0.15 5.16
CA ALA A 103 -8.16 0.76 5.08
C ALA A 103 -8.39 1.54 6.38
N ASP A 104 -8.21 0.85 7.50
CA ASP A 104 -8.56 1.34 8.82
C ASP A 104 -7.34 1.91 9.55
N GLU A 105 -7.61 2.90 10.41
CA GLU A 105 -6.59 3.40 11.32
C GLU A 105 -6.38 2.38 12.44
N VAL A 106 -5.11 2.05 12.68
CA VAL A 106 -4.70 0.99 13.60
C VAL A 106 -3.73 1.55 14.63
N THR A 107 -3.79 1.02 15.85
CA THR A 107 -2.76 1.25 16.85
C THR A 107 -1.53 0.44 16.48
N LEU A 108 -0.39 1.11 16.31
CA LEU A 108 0.89 0.49 16.02
C LEU A 108 1.61 0.07 17.30
N ALA A 109 2.44 -0.97 17.21
CA ALA A 109 3.40 -1.30 18.26
C ALA A 109 4.55 -0.28 18.33
N ASP A 110 5.31 -0.27 19.43
CA ASP A 110 6.39 0.71 19.66
C ASP A 110 7.51 0.67 18.61
N HIS A 111 7.75 -0.49 18.00
CA HIS A 111 8.73 -0.67 16.94
C HIS A 111 8.18 -0.36 15.54
N GLN A 112 6.92 0.03 15.42
CA GLN A 112 6.24 0.34 14.15
C GLN A 112 5.97 1.85 14.04
N GLY A 113 5.97 2.37 12.81
CA GLY A 113 5.66 3.79 12.58
C GLY A 113 5.11 4.06 11.18
N TRP A 114 4.22 5.04 11.10
CA TRP A 114 3.69 5.56 9.84
C TRP A 114 4.51 6.74 9.33
N PHE A 115 5.11 6.62 8.15
CA PHE A 115 5.94 7.65 7.54
C PHE A 115 5.35 8.14 6.21
N SER A 116 5.53 9.42 5.88
CA SER A 116 5.00 10.00 4.64
C SER A 116 5.55 9.26 3.41
N LEU A 117 4.66 8.72 2.57
CA LEU A 117 5.05 7.95 1.38
C LEU A 117 5.91 8.79 0.44
N ASN A 118 5.56 10.06 0.24
CA ASN A 118 6.28 10.98 -0.64
C ASN A 118 7.71 11.23 -0.15
N ALA A 119 7.89 11.44 1.16
CA ALA A 119 9.21 11.68 1.75
C ALA A 119 10.13 10.45 1.66
N LEU A 120 9.56 9.25 1.68
CA LEU A 120 10.30 8.01 1.48
C LEU A 120 10.62 7.78 0.00
N ALA A 121 9.65 7.94 -0.90
CA ALA A 121 9.82 7.70 -2.32
C ALA A 121 10.83 8.67 -2.97
N ASN A 122 10.83 9.94 -2.56
CA ASN A 122 11.81 10.92 -3.04
C ASN A 122 13.16 10.86 -2.28
N GLY A 123 13.27 9.98 -1.28
CA GLY A 123 14.49 9.80 -0.49
C GLY A 123 14.83 10.95 0.44
N SER A 124 13.87 11.82 0.81
CA SER A 124 14.05 12.83 1.87
C SER A 124 14.24 12.17 3.24
N ILE A 125 13.56 11.04 3.46
CA ILE A 125 13.83 10.12 4.57
C ILE A 125 14.59 8.92 4.00
N LYS A 126 15.83 8.71 4.47
CA LYS A 126 16.69 7.61 4.00
C LYS A 126 16.36 6.33 4.74
N LEU A 127 16.23 5.25 3.99
CA LEU A 127 16.03 3.89 4.49
C LEU A 127 17.28 3.04 4.26
N PRO A 128 17.50 2.00 5.08
CA PRO A 128 18.51 0.98 4.85
C PRO A 128 18.40 0.30 3.48
N PHE A 129 19.51 -0.27 3.02
CA PHE A 129 19.62 -1.00 1.77
C PHE A 129 19.15 -0.15 0.56
N ASP A 130 18.34 -0.73 -0.31
CA ASP A 130 17.71 -0.11 -1.48
C ASP A 130 16.21 0.18 -1.24
N HIS A 131 15.75 0.21 0.02
CA HIS A 131 14.32 0.30 0.32
C HIS A 131 13.64 1.56 -0.24
N ASN A 132 14.33 2.69 -0.34
CA ASN A 132 13.76 3.88 -0.99
C ASN A 132 13.39 3.61 -2.47
N LEU A 133 14.17 2.81 -3.19
CA LEU A 133 13.88 2.41 -4.57
C LEU A 133 12.65 1.51 -4.65
N ILE A 134 12.54 0.55 -3.72
CA ILE A 134 11.35 -0.31 -3.58
C ILE A 134 10.10 0.55 -3.33
N VAL A 135 10.18 1.52 -2.42
CA VAL A 135 9.06 2.42 -2.11
C VAL A 135 8.66 3.26 -3.34
N ALA A 136 9.63 3.80 -4.08
CA ALA A 136 9.36 4.56 -5.30
C ALA A 136 8.65 3.70 -6.37
N ALA A 137 9.11 2.46 -6.58
CA ALA A 137 8.48 1.52 -7.51
C ALA A 137 7.05 1.15 -7.09
N VAL A 138 6.81 0.98 -5.79
CA VAL A 138 5.46 0.73 -5.24
C VAL A 138 4.55 1.95 -5.44
N GLN A 139 5.05 3.16 -5.22
CA GLN A 139 4.30 4.40 -5.47
C GLN A 139 3.93 4.52 -6.95
N GLU A 140 4.87 4.25 -7.86
CA GLU A 140 4.62 4.27 -9.30
C GLU A 140 3.58 3.21 -9.72
N ARG A 141 3.66 2.00 -9.15
CA ARG A 141 2.65 0.95 -9.38
C ARG A 141 1.28 1.40 -8.91
N LEU A 142 1.18 1.98 -7.71
CA LEU A 142 -0.07 2.50 -7.17
C LEU A 142 -0.65 3.58 -8.09
N PHE A 143 0.16 4.55 -8.50
CA PHE A 143 -0.23 5.61 -9.44
C PHE A 143 -0.75 5.00 -10.76
N SER A 144 0.05 4.14 -11.38
CA SER A 144 -0.23 3.57 -12.70
C SER A 144 -1.52 2.77 -12.69
N LYS A 145 -1.72 1.92 -11.67
CA LYS A 145 -2.92 1.09 -11.54
C LYS A 145 -4.17 1.92 -11.22
N SER A 146 -4.00 3.06 -10.54
CA SER A 146 -5.11 3.97 -10.20
C SER A 146 -5.66 4.74 -11.40
N LEU A 147 -4.87 4.87 -12.47
CA LEU A 147 -5.34 5.49 -13.71
C LEU A 147 -6.54 4.74 -14.30
N TYR A 148 -6.58 3.42 -14.21
CA TYR A 148 -7.58 2.58 -14.88
C TYR A 148 -8.35 1.64 -13.93
N SER A 149 -8.21 1.80 -12.61
CA SER A 149 -8.89 0.91 -11.65
C SER A 149 -9.49 1.63 -10.45
N SER A 150 -10.30 0.91 -9.68
CA SER A 150 -10.90 1.37 -8.42
C SER A 150 -9.97 1.24 -7.21
N LEU A 151 -8.69 0.88 -7.41
CA LEU A 151 -7.73 0.59 -6.34
C LEU A 151 -7.67 1.67 -5.24
N PRO A 152 -7.68 2.99 -5.54
CA PRO A 152 -7.67 4.02 -4.50
C PRO A 152 -8.84 3.96 -3.52
N LEU A 153 -9.98 3.40 -3.91
CA LEU A 153 -11.15 3.31 -3.02
C LEU A 153 -10.91 2.35 -1.85
N LEU A 154 -9.95 1.42 -1.96
CA LEU A 154 -9.65 0.46 -0.89
C LEU A 154 -9.04 1.13 0.36
N PHE A 155 -8.48 2.33 0.24
CA PHE A 155 -8.04 3.13 1.39
C PHE A 155 -9.20 3.69 2.22
N LEU A 156 -10.42 3.69 1.68
CA LEU A 156 -11.57 4.33 2.33
C LEU A 156 -12.41 3.37 3.17
N GLY A 157 -12.08 2.07 3.15
CA GLY A 157 -12.82 1.02 3.82
C GLY A 157 -14.17 0.70 3.16
N ASP A 158 -15.06 0.10 3.93
CA ASP A 158 -16.31 -0.45 3.40
C ASP A 158 -17.38 0.61 3.13
N GLU A 159 -17.22 1.84 3.61
CA GLU A 159 -18.20 2.91 3.41
C GLU A 159 -17.56 4.28 3.25
N PHE A 160 -17.83 4.91 2.11
CA PHE A 160 -17.27 6.21 1.77
C PHE A 160 -18.22 7.06 0.94
N SER A 161 -17.89 8.35 0.83
CA SER A 161 -18.61 9.36 0.07
C SER A 161 -17.86 9.73 -1.22
N ALA A 162 -18.58 10.32 -2.18
CA ALA A 162 -17.96 10.78 -3.43
C ALA A 162 -16.84 11.84 -3.23
N PRO A 163 -16.93 12.78 -2.26
CA PRO A 163 -15.81 13.64 -1.92
C PRO A 163 -14.56 12.90 -1.43
N GLU A 164 -14.71 11.92 -0.53
CA GLU A 164 -13.58 11.09 -0.05
C GLU A 164 -12.93 10.33 -1.21
N ALA A 165 -13.75 9.75 -2.11
CA ALA A 165 -13.27 9.13 -3.34
C ALA A 165 -12.48 10.14 -4.21
N THR A 166 -12.99 11.37 -4.35
CA THR A 166 -12.28 12.40 -5.12
C THR A 166 -10.93 12.76 -4.50
N THR A 167 -10.88 12.88 -3.17
CA THR A 167 -9.65 13.19 -2.43
C THR A 167 -8.61 12.09 -2.62
N ILE A 168 -8.96 10.82 -2.40
CA ILE A 168 -7.97 9.73 -2.48
C ILE A 168 -7.45 9.53 -3.90
N PHE A 169 -8.32 9.64 -4.92
CA PHE A 169 -7.87 9.59 -6.31
C PHE A 169 -6.95 10.76 -6.66
N SER A 170 -7.25 11.98 -6.17
CA SER A 170 -6.41 13.14 -6.43
C SER A 170 -5.04 13.02 -5.75
N LEU A 171 -5.03 12.47 -4.53
CA LEU A 171 -3.81 12.23 -3.76
C LEU A 171 -2.91 11.20 -4.44
N VAL A 172 -3.48 10.05 -4.84
CA VAL A 172 -2.71 8.99 -5.52
C VAL A 172 -2.21 9.44 -6.89
N LEU A 173 -3.02 10.19 -7.65
CA LEU A 173 -2.65 10.67 -8.98
C LEU A 173 -1.83 11.96 -8.95
N ALA A 174 -1.48 12.46 -7.76
CA ALA A 174 -0.72 13.70 -7.54
C ALA A 174 -1.26 14.91 -8.33
N ARG A 175 -2.58 14.95 -8.58
CA ARG A 175 -3.26 16.04 -9.31
C ARG A 175 -4.74 16.10 -8.95
N PRO A 176 -5.39 17.28 -9.03
CA PRO A 176 -6.82 17.36 -8.83
C PRO A 176 -7.61 16.50 -9.84
N VAL A 177 -8.52 15.68 -9.35
CA VAL A 177 -9.46 14.92 -10.17
C VAL A 177 -10.84 15.57 -10.14
N LEU A 178 -11.49 15.65 -11.30
CA LEU A 178 -12.83 16.23 -11.41
C LEU A 178 -13.87 15.37 -10.68
N LYS A 179 -14.71 16.03 -9.87
CA LYS A 179 -15.82 15.39 -9.14
C LYS A 179 -16.78 14.64 -10.09
N THR A 180 -16.97 15.15 -11.31
CA THR A 180 -17.82 14.54 -12.34
C THR A 180 -17.26 13.19 -12.80
N SER A 181 -15.94 13.10 -13.04
CA SER A 181 -15.28 11.85 -13.43
C SER A 181 -15.39 10.78 -12.35
N ILE A 182 -15.22 11.17 -11.08
CA ILE A 182 -15.38 10.25 -9.94
C ILE A 182 -16.82 9.76 -9.84
N ARG A 183 -17.81 10.66 -9.95
CA ARG A 183 -19.23 10.27 -9.94
C ARG A 183 -19.56 9.25 -11.05
N GLN A 184 -19.05 9.45 -12.26
CA GLN A 184 -19.23 8.50 -13.37
C GLN A 184 -18.60 7.13 -13.06
N ARG A 185 -17.41 7.11 -12.46
CA ARG A 185 -16.76 5.86 -12.03
C ARG A 185 -17.56 5.14 -10.94
N LEU A 186 -18.06 5.86 -9.93
CA LEU A 186 -18.89 5.28 -8.87
C LEU A 186 -20.22 4.73 -9.42
N LEU A 187 -20.82 5.38 -10.41
CA LEU A 187 -22.00 4.87 -11.10
C LEU A 187 -21.70 3.53 -11.80
N LYS A 188 -20.62 3.44 -12.58
CA LYS A 188 -20.19 2.18 -13.21
C LYS A 188 -19.98 1.06 -12.20
N LEU A 189 -19.37 1.35 -11.06
CA LEU A 189 -19.19 0.35 -9.99
C LEU A 189 -20.55 -0.08 -9.40
N THR A 190 -21.51 0.83 -9.29
CA THR A 190 -22.86 0.51 -8.79
C THR A 190 -23.60 -0.38 -9.78
N GLU A 191 -23.56 -0.05 -11.08
CA GLU A 191 -24.11 -0.87 -12.17
C GLU A 191 -23.47 -2.26 -12.23
N ALA A 192 -22.16 -2.35 -11.98
CA ALA A 192 -21.42 -3.63 -11.91
C ALA A 192 -21.60 -4.39 -10.57
N GLY A 193 -22.40 -3.88 -9.63
CA GLY A 193 -22.66 -4.51 -8.33
C GLY A 193 -21.48 -4.51 -7.37
N TYR A 194 -20.53 -3.59 -7.52
CA TYR A 194 -19.44 -3.36 -6.56
C TYR A 194 -19.85 -2.40 -5.44
N LEU A 195 -20.77 -1.48 -5.71
CA LEU A 195 -21.22 -0.47 -4.76
C LEU A 195 -22.75 -0.50 -4.60
N ARG A 196 -23.21 -0.04 -3.43
CA ARG A 196 -24.62 0.20 -3.14
C ARG A 196 -24.78 1.46 -2.32
N GLU A 197 -25.75 2.30 -2.67
CA GLU A 197 -26.11 3.45 -1.84
C GLU A 197 -26.61 3.00 -0.47
N THR A 198 -26.12 3.63 0.59
CA THR A 198 -26.48 3.23 1.97
C THR A 198 -27.75 3.90 2.49
N GLY A 199 -28.21 4.97 1.83
CA GLY A 199 -29.23 5.89 2.36
C GLY A 199 -28.75 6.76 3.53
N ARG A 200 -27.55 6.51 4.06
CA ARG A 200 -26.92 7.28 5.13
C ARG A 200 -26.21 8.50 4.58
N LYS A 201 -25.95 9.46 5.45
CA LYS A 201 -25.11 10.62 5.14
C LYS A 201 -24.04 10.77 6.21
N LYS A 202 -22.80 11.01 5.79
CA LYS A 202 -21.71 11.40 6.69
C LYS A 202 -21.60 12.92 6.72
N ASN A 203 -21.41 13.47 7.93
CA ASN A 203 -21.02 14.87 8.09
C ASN A 203 -19.53 14.95 7.77
N GLY A 204 -19.17 15.67 6.70
CA GLY A 204 -17.78 15.97 6.41
C GLY A 204 -17.27 17.15 7.24
N GLU A 205 -15.96 17.40 7.22
CA GLU A 205 -15.38 18.60 7.81
C GLU A 205 -15.95 19.86 7.13
N GLY A 206 -16.93 20.51 7.77
CA GLY A 206 -17.40 21.85 7.42
C GLY A 206 -18.50 21.98 6.36
N GLY A 207 -19.32 20.95 6.08
CA GLY A 207 -20.32 21.03 5.00
C GLY A 207 -21.62 20.25 5.16
N ARG A 208 -22.48 20.34 4.14
CA ARG A 208 -23.75 19.59 4.03
C ARG A 208 -23.48 18.07 4.12
N PRO A 209 -24.33 17.29 4.81
CA PRO A 209 -24.19 15.84 4.89
C PRO A 209 -24.10 15.20 3.49
N GLN A 210 -23.11 14.33 3.28
CA GLN A 210 -22.81 13.66 2.00
C GLN A 210 -23.33 12.24 2.01
N ALA A 211 -24.06 11.84 0.95
CA ALA A 211 -24.50 10.46 0.79
C ALA A 211 -23.31 9.51 0.69
N THR A 212 -23.44 8.32 1.28
CA THR A 212 -22.41 7.28 1.24
C THR A 212 -22.83 6.08 0.41
N VAL A 213 -21.81 5.39 -0.10
CA VAL A 213 -21.92 4.09 -0.74
C VAL A 213 -21.18 3.06 0.09
N GLN A 214 -21.68 1.83 0.10
CA GLN A 214 -21.03 0.67 0.70
C GLN A 214 -20.31 -0.13 -0.39
N ASN A 215 -19.08 -0.55 -0.11
CA ASN A 215 -18.35 -1.54 -0.88
C ASN A 215 -18.91 -2.94 -0.63
N LEU A 216 -19.47 -3.55 -1.66
CA LEU A 216 -20.05 -4.89 -1.60
C LEU A 216 -19.03 -6.00 -1.91
N LYS A 217 -17.86 -5.65 -2.45
CA LYS A 217 -16.78 -6.58 -2.78
C LYS A 217 -15.46 -6.11 -2.17
N PRO A 218 -15.31 -6.16 -0.83
CA PRO A 218 -14.04 -5.88 -0.17
C PRO A 218 -12.92 -6.72 -0.78
N GLY A 219 -11.74 -6.13 -0.95
CA GLY A 219 -10.59 -6.80 -1.57
C GLY A 219 -10.69 -7.03 -3.09
N ALA A 220 -11.74 -6.56 -3.75
CA ALA A 220 -11.84 -6.61 -5.22
C ALA A 220 -11.58 -5.24 -5.85
N VAL A 221 -10.89 -5.26 -6.99
CA VAL A 221 -10.66 -4.07 -7.81
C VAL A 221 -11.48 -4.17 -9.09
N TYR A 222 -12.18 -3.09 -9.42
CA TYR A 222 -12.84 -2.91 -10.71
C TYR A 222 -11.90 -2.21 -11.69
N PHE A 223 -11.84 -2.68 -12.93
CA PHE A 223 -11.06 -2.05 -14.00
C PHE A 223 -12.00 -1.29 -14.93
N PHE A 224 -11.67 -0.02 -15.19
CA PHE A 224 -12.45 0.86 -16.04
C PHE A 224 -11.95 0.81 -17.49
N ASP A 225 -12.88 0.88 -18.44
CA ASP A 225 -12.56 0.88 -19.88
C ASP A 225 -11.78 2.13 -20.33
N ARG A 226 -11.81 3.20 -19.53
CA ARG A 226 -11.12 4.47 -19.82
C ARG A 226 -10.22 4.87 -18.68
N SER A 227 -9.00 5.23 -19.03
CA SER A 227 -7.99 5.76 -18.11
C SER A 227 -8.31 7.19 -17.70
N PHE A 228 -7.77 7.65 -16.57
CA PHE A 228 -7.71 9.08 -16.25
C PHE A 228 -6.72 9.85 -17.13
N ALA A 229 -5.85 9.17 -17.87
CA ALA A 229 -4.89 9.79 -18.78
C ALA A 229 -5.51 10.20 -20.14
N GLU A 230 -6.72 9.71 -20.44
CA GLU A 230 -7.45 9.89 -21.70
C GLU A 230 -8.60 10.89 -21.58
#